data_AF-A0A928AAD2-F1
#
_entry.id   AF-A0A928AAD2-F1
#
_cell.length_a   1.000
_cell.length_b   1.000
_cell.length_c   1.000
_cell.angle_alpha   90.00
_cell.angle_beta   90.00
_cell.angle_gamma   90.00
#
_symmetry.space_group_name_H-M   'P 1'
#
loop_
_entity.id
_entity.type
_entity.pdbx_description
1 polymer ?
#
loop_
_entity_poly.entity_id
_entity_poly.type
_entity_poly.pdbx_seq_one_letter_code
_entity_poly.pdbx_strand_id
1 'polypeptide(L)' 'MKNLKPILKEIFDFTYQLFFALIALDISSQFILGESQATMTQTIWSWIFAISLIVSIIRTIYQKFKKKSA' A
#
# COMPACT_ATOMS: atom_id res chain seq x y z
N MET A 1 10.38 -8.54 22.33
CA MET A 1 10.33 -8.51 20.84
C MET A 1 9.44 -9.59 20.19
N LYS A 2 8.95 -10.62 20.91
CA LYS A 2 8.22 -11.77 20.31
C LYS A 2 6.95 -11.40 19.50
N ASN A 3 6.29 -10.29 19.85
CA ASN A 3 5.04 -9.88 19.18
C ASN A 3 5.23 -8.82 18.08
N LEU A 4 6.42 -8.22 17.92
CA LEU A 4 6.62 -7.12 16.97
C LEU A 4 6.84 -7.61 15.54
N LYS A 5 7.60 -8.70 15.39
CA LYS A 5 7.93 -9.33 14.10
C LYS A 5 6.69 -9.72 13.27
N PRO A 6 5.66 -10.39 13.82
CA PRO A 6 4.46 -10.73 13.04
C PRO A 6 3.65 -9.51 12.60
N ILE A 7 3.56 -8.47 13.44
CA ILE A 7 2.87 -7.22 13.10
C ILE A 7 3.59 -6.50 11.96
N LEU A 8 4.92 -6.44 12.03
CA LEU A 8 5.72 -5.80 10.99
C LEU A 8 5.56 -6.53 9.66
N LYS A 9 5.57 -7.87 9.68
CA LYS A 9 5.31 -8.69 8.50
C LYS A 9 3.94 -8.38 7.91
N GLU A 10 2.89 -8.33 8.74
CA GLU A 10 1.53 -8.04 8.28
C GLU A 10 1.40 -6.65 7.64
N ILE A 11 2.04 -5.63 8.23
CA ILE A 11 2.11 -4.28 7.64
C ILE A 11 2.80 -4.32 6.28
N PHE A 12 3.96 -4.98 6.18
CA PHE A 12 4.71 -5.04 4.92
C PHE A 12 3.97 -5.84 3.85
N ASP A 13 3.43 -7.01 4.17
CA ASP A 13 2.69 -7.85 3.22
C ASP A 13 1.51 -7.07 2.60
N PHE A 14 0.75 -6.35 3.43
CA PHE A 14 -0.34 -5.53 2.93
C PHE A 14 0.14 -4.27 2.19
N THR A 15 1.23 -3.65 2.66
CA THR A 15 1.83 -2.49 1.97
C THR A 15 2.22 -2.88 0.55
N TYR A 16 2.87 -4.02 0.36
CA TYR A 16 3.26 -4.52 -0.98
C TYR A 16 2.04 -4.80 -1.86
N GLN A 17 1.01 -5.45 -1.33
CA GLN A 17 -0.22 -5.71 -2.09
C GLN A 17 -0.89 -4.41 -2.55
N LEU A 18 -1.07 -3.46 -1.65
CA LEU A 18 -1.70 -2.17 -1.97
C LEU A 18 -0.84 -1.35 -2.94
N PHE A 19 0.47 -1.39 -2.75
CA PHE A 19 1.44 -0.71 -3.59
C PHE A 19 1.35 -1.15 -5.06
N PHE A 20 1.40 -2.47 -5.30
CA PHE A 20 1.28 -3.00 -6.66
C PHE A 20 -0.12 -2.80 -7.25
N ALA A 21 -1.18 -2.84 -6.42
CA ALA A 21 -2.53 -2.54 -6.88
C ALA A 21 -2.66 -1.09 -7.38
N LEU A 22 -2.09 -0.12 -6.66
CA LEU A 22 -2.10 1.29 -7.05
C LEU A 22 -1.23 1.55 -8.27
N ILE A 23 -0.07 0.88 -8.38
CA ILE A 23 0.76 0.93 -9.60
C ILE A 23 -0.02 0.42 -10.82
N ALA A 24 -0.69 -0.74 -10.68
CA ALA A 24 -1.47 -1.31 -11.77
C ALA A 24 -2.64 -0.39 -12.17
N LEU A 25 -3.29 0.24 -11.18
CA LEU A 25 -4.34 1.22 -11.42
C LEU A 25 -3.82 2.44 -12.19
N ASP A 26 -2.67 3.00 -11.78
CA ASP A 26 -2.06 4.14 -12.45
C ASP A 26 -1.70 3.82 -13.91
N ILE A 27 -1.01 2.70 -14.14
CA ILE A 27 -0.66 2.21 -15.48
C ILE A 27 -1.93 2.05 -16.34
N SER A 28 -2.96 1.41 -15.79
CA SER A 28 -4.23 1.20 -16.50
C SER A 28 -4.92 2.51 -16.84
N SER A 29 -4.88 3.49 -15.92
CA SER A 29 -5.44 4.83 -16.12
C SER A 29 -4.71 5.56 -17.26
N GLN A 30 -3.38 5.49 -17.32
CA GLN A 30 -2.61 6.11 -18.41
C GLN A 30 -2.99 5.53 -19.78
N PHE A 31 -3.13 4.19 -19.89
CA PHE A 31 -3.58 3.56 -21.13
C PHE A 31 -5.01 3.95 -21.52
N ILE A 32 -5.94 4.05 -20.57
CA ILE A 32 -7.32 4.51 -20.84
C ILE A 32 -7.34 5.95 -21.36
N LEU A 33 -6.41 6.79 -20.89
CA LEU A 33 -6.26 8.17 -21.35
C LEU A 33 -5.61 8.29 -22.74
N GLY A 34 -5.23 7.16 -23.36
CA GLY A 34 -4.67 7.12 -24.71
C GLY A 34 -3.14 7.18 -24.76
N GLU A 35 -2.46 7.09 -23.62
CA GLU A 35 -1.00 7.02 -23.59
C GLU A 35 -0.52 5.68 -24.18
N SER A 36 0.46 5.74 -25.09
CA SER A 36 1.03 4.55 -25.71
C SER A 36 2.01 3.80 -24.81
N GLN A 37 2.53 4.48 -23.78
CA GLN A 37 3.47 3.94 -22.79
C GLN A 37 3.11 4.51 -21.42
N ALA A 38 3.05 3.64 -20.41
CA ALA A 38 2.88 4.10 -19.05
C ALA A 38 4.21 4.67 -18.52
N THR A 39 4.20 5.97 -18.19
CA THR A 39 5.36 6.65 -17.62
C THR A 39 5.22 6.70 -16.11
N MET A 40 6.13 6.02 -15.41
CA MET A 40 6.21 6.05 -13.96
C MET A 40 7.38 6.93 -13.53
N THR A 41 7.11 8.12 -12.97
CA THR A 41 8.17 8.97 -12.42
C THR A 41 8.55 8.50 -11.01
N GLN A 42 9.80 8.76 -10.61
CA GLN A 42 10.26 8.48 -9.24
C GLN A 42 9.37 9.16 -8.19
N THR A 43 8.86 10.36 -8.49
CA THR A 43 7.95 11.11 -7.62
C THR A 43 6.63 10.37 -7.42
N ILE A 44 5.99 9.90 -8.50
CA ILE A 44 4.72 9.16 -8.43
C ILE A 44 4.90 7.86 -7.63
N TRP A 45 5.94 7.09 -7.96
CA TRP A 45 6.25 5.83 -7.27
C TRP A 45 6.48 6.02 -5.77
N SER A 46 7.19 7.07 -5.38
CA SER A 46 7.47 7.40 -3.97
C SER A 46 6.19 7.77 -3.20
N TRP A 47 5.28 8.50 -3.83
CA TRP A 47 3.98 8.84 -3.23
C TRP A 47 3.09 7.61 -3.06
N ILE A 48 3.02 6.75 -4.08
CA ILE A 48 2.24 5.51 -4.01
C ILE A 48 2.76 4.62 -2.88
N PHE A 49 4.08 4.52 -2.70
CA PHE A 49 4.68 3.78 -1.60
C PHE A 49 4.31 4.37 -0.23
N ALA A 50 4.46 5.70 -0.06
CA ALA A 50 4.14 6.38 1.19
C ALA A 50 2.67 6.19 1.59
N ILE A 51 1.73 6.35 0.64
CA ILE A 51 0.30 6.13 0.86
C ILE A 51 0.04 4.68 1.27
N SER A 52 0.64 3.72 0.57
CA SER A 52 0.46 2.29 0.84
C SER A 52 0.90 1.92 2.25
N LEU A 53 2.02 2.48 2.71
CA LEU A 53 2.55 2.23 4.05
C LEU A 53 1.65 2.85 5.13
N ILE A 54 1.22 4.11 4.96
CA ILE A 54 0.35 4.80 5.92
C ILE A 54 -0.97 4.04 6.09
N VAL A 55 -1.61 3.66 4.98
CA VAL A 55 -2.87 2.91 5.01
C VAL A 55 -2.69 1.56 5.71
N SER A 56 -1.56 0.89 5.50
CA SER A 56 -1.26 -0.39 6.13
C SER A 56 -1.06 -0.29 7.64
N ILE A 57 -0.39 0.76 8.09
CA ILE A 57 -0.23 1.07 9.52
C ILE A 57 -1.59 1.36 10.15
N ILE A 58 -2.40 2.23 9.54
CA ILE A 58 -3.74 2.58 10.04
C ILE A 58 -4.63 1.33 10.14
N ARG A 59 -4.63 0.49 9.10
CA ARG A 59 -5.38 -0.79 9.10
C ARG A 59 -4.97 -1.69 10.26
N THR A 60 -3.66 -1.84 10.48
CA THR A 60 -3.12 -2.69 11.54
C THR A 60 -3.50 -2.17 12.93
N ILE A 61 -3.42 -0.84 13.12
CA ILE A 61 -3.85 -0.17 14.34
C ILE A 61 -5.36 -0.39 14.58
N TYR A 62 -6.18 -0.15 13.55
CA TYR A 62 -7.62 -0.35 13.61
C TYR A 62 -8.01 -1.79 13.96
N GLN A 63 -7.38 -2.79 13.33
CA GLN A 63 -7.64 -4.20 13.63
C GLN A 63 -7.27 -4.58 15.06
N LYS A 64 -6.17 -4.01 15.60
CA LYS A 64 -5.80 -4.21 17.00
C LYS A 64 -6.79 -3.59 17.97
N PHE A 65 -7.27 -2.38 17.70
CA PHE A 65 -8.30 -1.74 18.52
C PHE A 65 -9.62 -2.52 18.48
N LYS A 66 -10.04 -2.96 17.30
CA LYS A 66 -11.25 -3.78 17.14
C LYS A 66 -11.17 -5.10 17.91
N LYS A 67 -10.02 -5.80 17.87
CA LYS A 67 -9.81 -7.06 18.62
C LYS A 67 -9.74 -6.89 20.14
N LYS A 68 -9.51 -5.67 20.66
CA LYS A 68 -9.43 -5.39 22.09
C LYS A 68 -10.79 -4.99 22.70
N SER A 69 -11.78 -4.70 21.85
CA SER A 69 -13.11 -4.23 22.25
C SER A 69 -14.18 -5.33 22.25
N ALA A 70 -13.79 -6.59 22.01
CA ALA A 70 -14.61 -7.79 22.11
C ALA A 70 -14.08 -8.66 23.26
#